data_AF-A0A936BDF0-F1
#
_entry.id   AF-A0A936BDF0-F1
#
_cell.length_a   1.000
_cell.length_b   1.000
_cell.length_c   1.000
_cell.angle_alpha   90.00
_cell.angle_beta   90.00
_cell.angle_gamma   90.00
#
_symmetry.space_group_name_H-M   'P 1'
#
loop_
_entity.id
_entity.type
_entity.pdbx_description
1 polymer ?
#
loop_
_entity_poly.entity_id
_entity_poly.type
_entity_poly.pdbx_seq_one_letter_code
_entity_poly.pdbx_strand_id
1 'polypeptide(L)'
;MMGKTNNKMGWGWLLLLLLPLAAACAAPRTETPPATLQAVLSSSPIWEGIDHNHVAVLQEQALGSGQLLLYQWQNESAETCLATAYLINLNGEWQTHDTFYTACHAEPAFLAAHSGNSTAESPYGPARFSTAYGVSKDGHAVRVVWADGQVSYIPLQNGSFLVARNGNIAVERVELVDSANNVLTIEDWQGSTLN
;
A
#
# COMPACT_ATOMS: atom_id res chain seq x y z
N MET A 1 36.57 19.03 76.85
CA MET A 1 35.98 19.79 75.72
C MET A 1 35.71 18.80 74.60
N MET A 2 34.44 18.42 74.42
CA MET A 2 34.01 17.39 73.47
C MET A 2 33.10 18.08 72.44
N GLY A 3 33.60 18.26 71.22
CA GLY A 3 32.85 18.86 70.12
C GLY A 3 32.02 17.81 69.40
N LYS A 4 30.69 17.97 69.41
CA LYS A 4 29.75 17.22 68.56
C LYS A 4 29.62 17.96 67.22
N THR A 5 30.01 17.31 66.12
CA THR A 5 29.73 17.77 64.75
C THR A 5 28.50 17.06 64.20
N ASN A 6 27.43 17.83 63.95
CA ASN A 6 26.20 17.37 63.30
C ASN A 6 26.36 17.42 61.77
N ASN A 7 26.44 16.26 61.12
CA ASN A 7 26.35 16.15 59.66
C ASN A 7 24.88 15.88 59.27
N LYS A 8 24.14 16.93 58.91
CA LYS A 8 22.88 16.82 58.17
C LYS A 8 23.21 16.84 56.68
N MET A 9 23.50 15.67 56.12
CA MET A 9 23.74 15.50 54.69
C MET A 9 22.38 15.48 53.97
N GLY A 10 22.11 16.52 53.18
CA GLY A 10 20.82 16.76 52.54
C GLY A 10 20.44 15.70 51.50
N TRP A 11 19.41 14.93 51.82
CA TRP A 11 18.71 13.97 50.93
C TRP A 11 17.92 14.63 49.77
N GLY A 12 18.09 15.93 49.52
CA GLY A 12 17.29 16.70 48.56
C GLY A 12 17.73 16.62 47.09
N TRP A 13 18.94 16.13 46.81
CA TRP A 13 19.52 16.19 45.46
C TRP A 13 19.35 14.91 44.63
N LEU A 14 18.93 13.80 45.24
CA LEU A 14 18.79 12.52 44.53
C LEU A 14 17.48 12.41 43.71
N LEU A 15 16.50 13.29 43.96
CA LEU A 15 15.19 13.23 43.31
C LEU A 15 15.07 14.06 42.01
N LEU A 16 16.06 14.90 41.69
CA LEU A 16 16.05 15.71 40.46
C LEU A 16 16.74 15.05 39.25
N LEU A 17 17.36 13.87 39.42
CA LEU A 17 18.05 13.13 38.36
C LEU A 17 17.22 11.97 37.76
N LEU A 18 16.01 11.73 38.25
CA LEU A 18 15.14 10.62 37.79
C LEU A 18 14.02 11.05 36.83
N LEU A 19 13.84 12.35 36.57
CA LEU A 19 12.78 12.87 35.69
C LEU A 19 13.02 12.76 34.17
N PRO A 20 14.24 12.64 33.60
CA PRO A 20 14.37 12.54 32.14
C PRO A 20 14.18 11.12 31.57
N LEU A 21 14.04 10.07 32.40
CA LEU A 21 13.88 8.68 31.91
C LEU A 21 12.43 8.30 31.56
N ALA A 22 11.43 9.05 32.04
CA ALA A 22 10.02 8.76 31.74
C ALA A 22 9.53 9.33 30.40
N ALA A 23 10.30 10.22 29.75
CA ALA A 23 9.93 10.82 28.46
C ALA A 23 10.39 10.00 27.23
N ALA A 24 11.15 8.92 27.43
CA ALA A 24 11.73 8.13 26.34
C ALA A 24 10.82 6.99 25.83
N CYS A 25 9.63 6.76 26.41
CA CYS A 25 8.82 5.57 26.10
C CYS A 25 7.58 5.83 25.22
N ALA A 26 7.38 7.06 24.75
CA ALA A 26 6.32 7.37 23.79
C ALA A 26 6.93 7.87 22.47
N ALA A 27 7.84 7.10 21.89
CA ALA A 27 8.14 7.28 20.48
C ALA A 27 6.84 6.97 19.72
N PRO A 28 6.28 7.91 18.95
CA PRO A 28 5.13 7.61 18.12
C PRO A 28 5.49 6.42 17.23
N ARG A 29 4.68 5.37 17.24
CA ARG A 29 4.85 4.27 16.30
C ARG A 29 4.52 4.83 14.92
N THR A 30 5.53 5.23 14.18
CA THR A 30 5.40 5.44 12.74
C THR A 30 5.26 4.06 12.11
N GLU A 31 4.03 3.54 12.12
CA GLU A 31 3.69 2.36 11.34
C GLU A 31 3.98 2.64 9.87
N THR A 32 4.54 1.67 9.16
CA THR A 32 4.76 1.79 7.73
C THR A 32 3.50 1.40 6.97
N PRO A 33 3.30 1.87 5.73
CA PRO A 33 2.12 1.52 4.93
C PRO A 33 1.90 0.01 4.78
N PRO A 34 2.93 -0.84 4.56
CA PRO A 34 2.77 -2.30 4.59
C PRO A 34 2.29 -2.84 5.94
N ALA A 35 2.78 -2.29 7.07
CA ALA A 35 2.35 -2.72 8.40
C ALA A 35 0.89 -2.33 8.66
N THR A 36 0.48 -1.14 8.24
CA THR A 36 -0.92 -0.69 8.30
C THR A 36 -1.84 -1.57 7.45
N LEU A 37 -1.42 -1.91 6.22
CA LEU A 37 -2.18 -2.83 5.38
C LEU A 37 -2.38 -4.18 6.09
N GLN A 38 -1.32 -4.74 6.66
CA GLN A 38 -1.40 -6.00 7.41
C GLN A 38 -2.38 -5.91 8.59
N ALA A 39 -2.36 -4.81 9.34
CA ALA A 39 -3.26 -4.57 10.46
C ALA A 39 -4.73 -4.46 10.01
N VAL A 40 -4.99 -3.79 8.89
CA VAL A 40 -6.34 -3.65 8.31
C VAL A 40 -6.86 -4.99 7.80
N LEU A 41 -6.04 -5.74 7.07
CA LEU A 41 -6.43 -7.08 6.60
C LEU A 41 -6.74 -8.01 7.77
N SER A 42 -5.96 -7.94 8.85
CA SER A 42 -6.15 -8.80 10.03
C SER A 42 -7.36 -8.42 10.90
N SER A 43 -7.97 -7.24 10.70
CA SER A 43 -9.02 -6.72 11.58
C SER A 43 -10.40 -6.59 10.92
N SER A 44 -10.48 -6.72 9.60
CA SER A 44 -11.74 -6.50 8.88
C SER A 44 -12.47 -7.81 8.55
N PRO A 45 -13.75 -7.97 8.94
CA PRO A 45 -14.54 -9.18 8.69
C PRO A 45 -14.87 -9.40 7.21
N ILE A 46 -14.75 -8.37 6.35
CA ILE A 46 -14.90 -8.55 4.90
C ILE A 46 -13.76 -9.39 4.28
N TRP A 47 -12.68 -9.60 5.02
CA TRP A 47 -11.52 -10.38 4.63
C TRP A 47 -11.44 -11.73 5.37
N GLU A 48 -12.56 -12.20 5.93
CA GLU A 48 -12.67 -13.57 6.44
C GLU A 48 -12.29 -14.57 5.32
N GLY A 49 -11.31 -15.44 5.57
CA GLY A 49 -10.77 -16.40 4.60
C GLY A 49 -9.46 -15.98 3.91
N ILE A 50 -8.89 -14.81 4.23
CA ILE A 50 -7.51 -14.47 3.86
C ILE A 50 -6.55 -15.17 4.81
N ASP A 51 -5.62 -15.98 4.28
CA ASP A 51 -4.47 -16.40 5.08
C ASP A 51 -3.47 -15.24 5.21
N HIS A 52 -3.53 -14.56 6.35
CA HIS A 52 -2.70 -13.39 6.65
C HIS A 52 -1.18 -13.68 6.61
N ASN A 53 -0.75 -14.94 6.71
CA ASN A 53 0.67 -15.31 6.61
C ASN A 53 1.19 -15.28 5.18
N HIS A 54 0.29 -15.22 4.19
CA HIS A 54 0.62 -15.24 2.77
C HIS A 54 0.40 -13.89 2.08
N VAL A 55 0.10 -12.83 2.85
CA VAL A 55 0.03 -11.47 2.31
C VAL A 55 1.44 -10.98 1.98
N ALA A 56 1.66 -10.58 0.73
CA ALA A 56 2.91 -9.99 0.27
C ALA A 56 2.64 -8.69 -0.48
N VAL A 57 3.24 -7.59 -0.03
CA VAL A 57 3.30 -6.34 -0.80
C VAL A 57 4.31 -6.53 -1.93
N LEU A 58 3.85 -6.37 -3.15
CA LEU A 58 4.63 -6.56 -4.37
C LEU A 58 5.28 -5.25 -4.83
N GLN A 59 4.51 -4.16 -4.80
CA GLN A 59 4.97 -2.83 -5.22
C GLN A 59 4.28 -1.73 -4.43
N GLU A 60 4.95 -0.58 -4.38
CA GLU A 60 4.46 0.63 -3.77
C GLU A 60 4.63 1.80 -4.74
N GLN A 61 3.63 2.68 -4.82
CA GLN A 61 3.70 3.90 -5.62
C GLN A 61 3.16 5.08 -4.81
N ALA A 62 3.93 6.15 -4.68
CA ALA A 62 3.42 7.42 -4.16
C ALA A 62 2.37 8.01 -5.12
N LEU A 63 1.23 8.45 -4.58
CA LEU A 63 0.11 8.94 -5.37
C LEU A 63 -0.61 10.08 -4.63
N GLY A 64 -0.43 11.31 -5.12
CA GLY A 64 -0.99 12.48 -4.45
C GLY A 64 -0.45 12.64 -3.03
N SER A 65 -1.35 12.60 -2.03
CA SER A 65 -1.02 12.68 -0.60
C SER A 65 -0.87 11.31 0.07
N GLY A 66 -1.05 10.22 -0.68
CA GLY A 66 -1.02 8.86 -0.16
C GLY A 66 -0.03 7.95 -0.87
N GLN A 67 -0.20 6.66 -0.60
CA GLN A 67 0.58 5.59 -1.20
C GLN A 67 -0.36 4.48 -1.67
N LEU A 68 -0.19 4.06 -2.91
CA LEU A 68 -0.85 2.89 -3.47
C LEU A 68 0.06 1.69 -3.31
N LEU A 69 -0.48 0.60 -2.76
CA LEU A 69 0.20 -0.68 -2.60
C LEU A 69 -0.44 -1.69 -3.54
N LEU A 70 0.36 -2.46 -4.26
CA LEU A 70 -0.06 -3.71 -4.90
C LEU A 70 0.33 -4.85 -3.98
N TYR A 71 -0.62 -5.72 -3.64
CA TYR A 71 -0.35 -6.87 -2.79
C TYR A 71 -1.08 -8.11 -3.29
N GLN A 72 -0.52 -9.26 -2.95
CA GLN A 72 -1.12 -10.57 -3.21
C GLN A 72 -1.33 -11.34 -1.91
N TRP A 73 -2.23 -12.30 -1.95
CA TRP A 73 -2.39 -13.31 -0.89
C TRP A 73 -2.88 -14.63 -1.48
N GLN A 74 -2.92 -15.67 -0.66
CA GLN A 74 -3.55 -16.95 -1.02
C GLN A 74 -4.89 -17.10 -0.30
N ASN A 75 -5.93 -17.47 -1.04
CA ASN A 75 -7.21 -17.84 -0.43
C ASN A 75 -7.18 -19.29 0.12
N GLU A 76 -8.27 -19.72 0.75
CA GLU A 76 -8.41 -21.07 1.31
C GLU A 76 -8.26 -22.20 0.27
N SER A 77 -8.47 -21.90 -1.02
CA SER A 77 -8.27 -22.82 -2.15
C SER A 77 -6.85 -22.82 -2.70
N ALA A 78 -5.91 -22.12 -2.05
CA ALA A 78 -4.54 -21.89 -2.51
C ALA A 78 -4.44 -21.17 -3.86
N GLU A 79 -5.48 -20.44 -4.27
CA GLU A 79 -5.43 -19.55 -5.42
C GLU A 79 -4.74 -18.24 -5.03
N THR A 80 -3.98 -17.69 -5.97
CA THR A 80 -3.34 -16.39 -5.75
C THR A 80 -4.32 -15.29 -6.11
N CYS A 81 -4.55 -14.39 -5.16
CA CYS A 81 -5.40 -13.22 -5.30
C CYS A 81 -4.53 -11.98 -5.38
N LEU A 82 -5.02 -10.95 -6.07
CA LEU A 82 -4.31 -9.70 -6.28
C LEU A 82 -5.23 -8.51 -6.01
N ALA A 83 -4.73 -7.53 -5.27
CA ALA A 83 -5.47 -6.31 -5.01
C ALA A 83 -4.54 -5.10 -4.88
N THR A 84 -5.14 -3.93 -4.93
CA THR A 84 -4.46 -2.69 -4.55
C THR A 84 -5.11 -2.08 -3.33
N ALA A 85 -4.32 -1.37 -2.51
CA ALA A 85 -4.79 -0.59 -1.39
C ALA A 85 -4.22 0.82 -1.49
N TYR A 86 -5.07 1.84 -1.38
CA TYR A 86 -4.64 3.23 -1.26
C TYR A 86 -4.65 3.64 0.20
N LEU A 87 -3.49 4.04 0.71
CA LEU A 87 -3.30 4.46 2.08
C LEU A 87 -3.00 5.96 2.12
N ILE A 88 -3.51 6.63 3.14
CA ILE A 88 -3.25 8.05 3.40
C ILE A 88 -2.67 8.20 4.80
N ASN A 89 -1.76 9.17 4.96
CA ASN A 89 -1.27 9.54 6.28
C ASN A 89 -2.12 10.69 6.84
N LEU A 90 -2.85 10.43 7.91
CA LEU A 90 -3.66 11.40 8.64
C LEU A 90 -3.05 11.60 10.02
N ASN A 91 -2.61 12.82 10.30
CA ASN A 91 -2.05 13.22 11.60
C ASN A 91 -0.87 12.33 12.06
N GLY A 92 -0.07 11.80 11.13
CA GLY A 92 1.06 10.92 11.43
C GLY A 92 0.74 9.43 11.37
N GLU A 93 -0.54 9.05 11.23
CA GLU A 93 -0.99 7.66 11.19
C GLU A 93 -1.43 7.27 9.78
N TRP A 94 -0.97 6.12 9.30
CA TRP A 94 -1.43 5.58 8.03
C TRP A 94 -2.78 4.90 8.20
N GLN A 95 -3.67 5.12 7.24
CA GLN A 95 -5.00 4.51 7.22
C GLN A 95 -5.30 4.03 5.79
N THR A 96 -5.89 2.85 5.67
CA THR A 96 -6.41 2.35 4.40
C THR A 96 -7.66 3.13 4.04
N HIS A 97 -7.64 3.76 2.88
CA HIS A 97 -8.72 4.59 2.37
C HIS A 97 -9.58 3.85 1.35
N ASP A 98 -8.93 3.08 0.47
CA ASP A 98 -9.61 2.33 -0.59
C ASP A 98 -8.89 1.02 -0.87
N THR A 99 -9.65 0.02 -1.36
CA THR A 99 -9.11 -1.27 -1.78
C THR A 99 -9.81 -1.74 -3.05
N PHE A 100 -9.03 -1.99 -4.11
CA PHE A 100 -9.55 -2.55 -5.35
C PHE A 100 -9.10 -3.99 -5.48
N TYR A 101 -10.08 -4.90 -5.51
CA TYR A 101 -9.87 -6.32 -5.61
C TYR A 101 -9.97 -6.80 -7.07
N THR A 102 -9.01 -7.64 -7.48
CA THR A 102 -9.14 -8.49 -8.67
C THR A 102 -9.32 -9.94 -8.22
N ALA A 103 -10.06 -10.73 -9.00
CA ALA A 103 -10.33 -12.14 -8.73
C ALA A 103 -9.07 -12.96 -8.38
N CYS A 104 -9.26 -14.01 -7.59
CA CYS A 104 -8.24 -15.03 -7.35
C CYS A 104 -8.20 -16.01 -8.51
N HIS A 105 -7.03 -16.47 -8.92
CA HIS A 105 -6.94 -17.61 -9.81
C HIS A 105 -5.79 -18.54 -9.45
N ALA A 106 -5.88 -19.77 -9.94
CA ALA A 106 -4.88 -20.81 -9.73
C ALA A 106 -3.55 -20.54 -10.48
N GLU A 107 -3.58 -19.77 -11.58
CA GLU A 107 -2.38 -19.42 -12.35
C GLU A 107 -1.96 -17.97 -12.12
N PRO A 108 -0.64 -17.65 -12.04
CA PRO A 108 -0.15 -16.37 -11.54
C PRO A 108 -0.08 -15.25 -12.59
N ALA A 109 -0.79 -15.36 -13.72
CA ALA A 109 -0.79 -14.32 -14.75
C ALA A 109 -2.09 -13.51 -14.69
N PHE A 110 -1.98 -12.27 -14.24
CA PHE A 110 -3.08 -11.33 -14.10
C PHE A 110 -2.68 -9.98 -14.65
N LEU A 111 -3.48 -9.45 -15.58
CA LEU A 111 -3.46 -8.04 -15.91
C LEU A 111 -4.81 -7.47 -15.49
N ALA A 112 -4.77 -6.43 -14.67
CA ALA A 112 -5.96 -5.76 -14.17
C ALA A 112 -5.83 -4.26 -14.39
N ALA A 113 -6.97 -3.63 -14.63
CA ALA A 113 -7.07 -2.19 -14.64
C ALA A 113 -8.32 -1.76 -13.88
N HIS A 114 -8.17 -0.70 -13.12
CA HIS A 114 -9.27 -0.07 -12.40
C HIS A 114 -9.19 1.44 -12.58
N SER A 115 -10.23 2.01 -13.17
CA SER A 115 -10.47 3.45 -13.18
C SER A 115 -11.69 3.75 -12.32
N GLY A 116 -11.51 4.54 -11.28
CA GLY A 116 -12.59 4.81 -10.33
C GLY A 116 -12.39 6.11 -9.57
N ASN A 117 -13.48 6.62 -9.03
CA ASN A 117 -13.40 7.57 -7.94
C ASN A 117 -13.20 6.76 -6.67
N SER A 118 -12.22 7.12 -5.84
CA SER A 118 -12.27 6.67 -4.46
C SER A 118 -13.51 7.28 -3.83
N THR A 119 -14.39 6.42 -3.34
CA THR A 119 -15.66 6.84 -2.73
C THR A 119 -15.47 7.29 -1.28
N ALA A 120 -14.30 7.03 -0.70
CA ALA A 120 -14.03 7.39 0.66
C ALA A 120 -13.80 8.91 0.80
N GLU A 121 -14.52 9.52 1.74
CA GLU A 121 -14.33 10.92 2.10
C GLU A 121 -13.02 11.05 2.89
N SER A 122 -11.99 11.63 2.27
CA SER A 122 -10.79 12.07 2.98
C SER A 122 -10.99 13.51 3.46
N PRO A 123 -10.37 13.96 4.58
CA PRO A 123 -10.27 15.38 4.89
C PRO A 123 -9.61 16.21 3.76
N TYR A 124 -8.93 15.55 2.81
CA TYR A 124 -8.36 16.16 1.61
C TYR A 124 -9.29 16.11 0.38
N GLY A 125 -10.52 15.64 0.52
CA GLY A 125 -11.48 15.41 -0.57
C GLY A 125 -11.35 14.03 -1.21
N PRO A 126 -12.27 13.66 -2.13
CA PRO A 126 -12.23 12.36 -2.77
C PRO A 126 -10.96 12.19 -3.60
N ALA A 127 -10.19 11.13 -3.35
CA ALA A 127 -9.06 10.79 -4.18
C ALA A 127 -9.58 10.26 -5.53
N ARG A 128 -9.14 10.88 -6.64
CA ARG A 128 -9.48 10.43 -7.99
C ARG A 128 -8.21 9.96 -8.65
N PHE A 129 -8.13 8.69 -8.96
CA PHE A 129 -7.00 8.12 -9.66
C PHE A 129 -7.42 6.88 -10.43
N SER A 130 -6.69 6.61 -11.49
CA SER A 130 -6.79 5.36 -12.24
C SER A 130 -5.55 4.54 -12.02
N THR A 131 -5.71 3.23 -12.00
CA THR A 131 -4.65 2.26 -11.73
C THR A 131 -4.66 1.17 -12.80
N ALA A 132 -3.48 0.72 -13.20
CA ALA A 132 -3.26 -0.54 -13.88
C ALA A 132 -2.22 -1.32 -13.10
N TYR A 133 -2.47 -2.60 -12.87
CA TYR A 133 -1.62 -3.45 -12.07
C TYR A 133 -1.74 -4.90 -12.50
N GLY A 134 -0.76 -5.70 -12.11
CA GLY A 134 -0.78 -7.10 -12.48
C GLY A 134 0.47 -7.85 -12.12
N VAL A 135 0.44 -9.14 -12.38
CA VAL A 135 1.55 -10.08 -12.24
C VAL A 135 1.65 -10.93 -13.49
N SER A 136 2.88 -11.24 -13.90
CA SER A 136 3.17 -12.11 -15.02
C SER A 136 4.54 -12.77 -14.80
N LYS A 137 4.62 -14.06 -15.07
CA LYS A 137 5.89 -14.81 -15.16
C LYS A 137 6.59 -14.59 -16.51
N ASP A 138 5.84 -14.10 -17.50
CA ASP A 138 6.26 -13.88 -18.88
C ASP A 138 6.43 -12.39 -19.15
N GLY A 139 7.19 -12.05 -20.19
CA GLY A 139 7.44 -10.67 -20.58
C GLY A 139 8.49 -9.94 -19.75
N HIS A 140 8.75 -8.69 -20.13
CA HIS A 140 9.75 -7.81 -19.52
C HIS A 140 9.12 -6.51 -19.01
N ALA A 141 8.06 -6.05 -19.65
CA ALA A 141 7.37 -4.82 -19.29
C ALA A 141 5.90 -4.88 -19.72
N VAL A 142 5.13 -3.89 -19.30
CA VAL A 142 3.81 -3.62 -19.84
C VAL A 142 3.74 -2.23 -20.49
N ARG A 143 2.92 -2.12 -21.53
CA ARG A 143 2.47 -0.83 -22.09
C ARG A 143 1.04 -0.60 -21.64
N VAL A 144 0.81 0.49 -20.93
CA VAL A 144 -0.53 0.91 -20.48
C VAL A 144 -0.96 2.08 -21.35
N VAL A 145 -1.99 1.87 -22.15
CA VAL A 145 -2.62 2.89 -22.99
C VAL A 145 -3.78 3.50 -22.21
N TRP A 146 -3.74 4.81 -22.04
CA TRP A 146 -4.74 5.58 -21.32
C TRP A 146 -5.72 6.24 -22.28
N ALA A 147 -6.93 6.53 -21.81
CA ALA A 147 -7.99 7.14 -22.62
C ALA A 147 -7.70 8.57 -23.12
N ASP A 148 -6.66 9.21 -22.59
CA ASP A 148 -6.14 10.48 -23.11
C ASP A 148 -5.07 10.29 -24.21
N GLY A 149 -4.87 9.07 -24.67
CA GLY A 149 -3.89 8.70 -25.71
C GLY A 149 -2.45 8.61 -25.21
N GLN A 150 -2.18 8.88 -23.92
CA GLN A 150 -0.85 8.67 -23.36
C GLN A 150 -0.55 7.17 -23.24
N VAL A 151 0.72 6.80 -23.36
CA VAL A 151 1.19 5.44 -23.17
C VAL A 151 2.28 5.43 -22.11
N SER A 152 2.08 4.66 -21.05
CA SER A 152 3.10 4.39 -20.04
C SER A 152 3.81 3.07 -20.36
N TYR A 153 5.14 3.04 -20.27
CA TYR A 153 5.94 1.81 -20.36
C TYR A 153 6.49 1.46 -18.98
N ILE A 154 6.09 0.33 -18.39
CA ILE A 154 6.40 -0.05 -17.02
C ILE A 154 7.15 -1.38 -17.02
N PRO A 155 8.45 -1.42 -16.66
CA PRO A 155 9.17 -2.67 -16.46
C PRO A 155 8.53 -3.53 -15.37
N LEU A 156 8.50 -4.85 -15.57
CA LEU A 156 8.08 -5.77 -14.50
C LEU A 156 9.15 -5.81 -13.41
N GLN A 157 8.74 -5.61 -12.15
CA GLN A 157 9.61 -5.79 -10.98
C GLN A 157 9.21 -7.08 -10.28
N ASN A 158 10.11 -8.07 -10.26
CA ASN A 158 9.83 -9.40 -9.72
C ASN A 158 8.54 -10.01 -10.29
N GLY A 159 8.29 -9.83 -11.59
CA GLY A 159 7.09 -10.33 -12.26
C GLY A 159 5.81 -9.57 -11.94
N SER A 160 5.87 -8.37 -11.34
CA SER A 160 4.69 -7.53 -11.07
C SER A 160 4.82 -6.16 -11.73
N PHE A 161 3.72 -5.44 -11.88
CA PHE A 161 3.73 -4.01 -12.20
C PHE A 161 2.59 -3.29 -11.48
N LEU A 162 2.83 -2.03 -11.14
CA LEU A 162 1.85 -1.09 -10.62
C LEU A 162 2.08 0.26 -11.29
N VAL A 163 1.01 0.83 -11.84
CA VAL A 163 1.01 2.22 -12.29
C VAL A 163 -0.31 2.89 -11.95
N ALA A 164 -0.23 4.07 -11.38
CA ALA A 164 -1.38 4.92 -11.11
C ALA A 164 -1.17 6.34 -11.63
N ARG A 165 -2.27 6.99 -12.02
CA ARG A 165 -2.32 8.40 -12.43
C ARG A 165 -3.39 9.14 -11.65
N ASN A 166 -3.07 10.36 -11.22
CA ASN A 166 -4.08 11.27 -10.67
C ASN A 166 -5.12 11.63 -11.74
N GLY A 167 -6.37 11.79 -11.29
CA GLY A 167 -7.53 12.03 -12.15
C GLY A 167 -8.24 10.74 -12.54
N ASN A 168 -9.44 10.88 -13.12
CA ASN A 168 -10.24 9.76 -13.60
C ASN A 168 -9.97 9.57 -15.11
N ILE A 169 -8.81 9.01 -15.44
CA ILE A 169 -8.40 8.75 -16.83
C ILE A 169 -8.47 7.24 -17.04
N ALA A 170 -9.46 6.76 -17.79
CA ALA A 170 -9.63 5.33 -17.98
C ALA A 170 -8.38 4.67 -18.58
N VAL A 171 -8.12 3.42 -18.19
CA VAL A 171 -7.17 2.55 -18.88
C VAL A 171 -7.93 1.95 -20.06
N GLU A 172 -7.39 2.09 -21.27
CA GLU A 172 -7.99 1.50 -22.47
C GLU A 172 -7.40 0.12 -22.75
N ARG A 173 -6.10 -0.04 -22.50
CA ARG A 173 -5.38 -1.27 -22.84
C ARG A 173 -4.16 -1.48 -21.96
N VAL A 174 -3.91 -2.72 -21.62
CA VAL A 174 -2.62 -3.17 -21.08
C VAL A 174 -2.05 -4.22 -22.00
N GLU A 175 -0.82 -4.01 -22.46
CA GLU A 175 -0.10 -4.94 -23.33
C GLU A 175 1.13 -5.45 -22.60
N LEU A 176 1.24 -6.76 -22.41
CA LEU A 176 2.46 -7.40 -21.93
C LEU A 176 3.45 -7.51 -23.10
N VAL A 177 4.68 -7.04 -22.91
CA VAL A 177 5.70 -7.05 -23.97
C VAL A 177 6.97 -7.77 -23.54
N ASP A 178 7.65 -8.39 -24.50
CA ASP A 178 8.97 -8.98 -24.30
C ASP A 178 10.11 -7.95 -24.35
N SER A 179 11.36 -8.41 -24.23
CA SER A 179 12.56 -7.56 -24.28
C SER A 179 12.83 -6.94 -25.66
N ALA A 180 12.22 -7.47 -26.72
CA ALA A 180 12.26 -6.92 -28.07
C ALA A 180 11.06 -6.02 -28.39
N ASN A 181 10.22 -5.73 -27.37
CA ASN A 181 9.00 -4.93 -27.48
C ASN A 181 7.91 -5.57 -28.37
N ASN A 182 7.96 -6.89 -28.57
CA ASN A 182 6.85 -7.64 -29.17
C ASN A 182 5.75 -7.82 -28.12
N VAL A 183 4.50 -7.75 -28.57
CA VAL A 183 3.35 -7.96 -27.69
C VAL A 183 3.11 -9.45 -27.51
N LEU A 184 3.07 -9.88 -26.26
CA LEU A 184 2.77 -11.26 -25.84
C LEU A 184 1.30 -11.45 -25.51
N THR A 185 0.70 -10.46 -24.85
CA THR A 185 -0.69 -10.49 -24.38
C THR A 185 -1.27 -9.09 -24.44
N ILE A 186 -2.56 -9.00 -24.76
CA ILE A 186 -3.33 -7.75 -24.78
C ILE A 186 -4.59 -7.98 -23.96
N GLU A 187 -4.86 -7.04 -23.07
CA GLU A 187 -6.15 -6.91 -22.41
C GLU A 187 -6.72 -5.53 -22.76
N ASP A 188 -7.91 -5.51 -23.35
CA ASP A 188 -8.63 -4.29 -23.69
C ASP A 188 -9.70 -4.02 -22.63
N TRP A 189 -9.72 -2.81 -22.08
CA TRP A 189 -10.78 -2.35 -21.18
C TRP A 189 -11.68 -1.39 -21.93
N GLN A 190 -12.90 -1.85 -22.19
CA GLN A 190 -13.96 -0.97 -22.69
C GLN A 190 -14.49 -0.10 -21.55
N GLY A 191 -13.67 0.88 -21.14
CA GLY A 191 -13.98 1.95 -20.19
C GLY A 191 -15.22 1.72 -19.34
N SER A 192 -15.16 0.81 -18.36
CA SER A 192 -16.20 0.76 -17.34
C SER A 192 -15.96 1.96 -16.43
N THR A 193 -16.43 3.13 -16.84
CA THR A 193 -16.75 4.18 -15.90
C THR A 193 -17.89 3.62 -15.04
N LEU A 194 -17.53 3.01 -13.91
CA LEU A 194 -18.50 2.75 -12.85
C LEU A 194 -19.00 4.14 -12.42
N ASN A 195 -20.25 4.45 -12.80
CA ASN A 195 -20.96 5.65 -12.39
C ASN A 195 -21.17 5.67 -10.88
#